data_AF-A0A916S8W0-F1
#
_entry.id   AF-A0A916S8W0-F1
#
_cell.length_a   1.000
_cell.length_b   1.000
_cell.length_c   1.000
_cell.angle_alpha   90.00
_cell.angle_beta   90.00
_cell.angle_gamma   90.00
#
_symmetry.space_group_name_H-M   'P 1'
#
loop_
_entity.id
_entity.type
_entity.pdbx_description
1 polymer ?
#
loop_
_entity_poly.entity_id
_entity_poly.type
_entity_poly.pdbx_seq_one_letter_code
_entity_poly.pdbx_strand_id
1 'polypeptide(L)' 'MKKFWGTVIILTILLAYIVPYTVLSDVQAWYGSFLYWGITGIIIIIANIILTKDWSE' A
#
# COMPACT_ATOMS: atom_id res chain seq x y z
N MET A 1 -11.40 12.49 -8.29
CA MET A 1 -10.40 12.31 -7.21
C MET A 1 -10.65 11.06 -6.38
N LYS A 2 -11.84 10.85 -5.79
CA LYS A 2 -12.14 9.66 -4.96
C LYS A 2 -11.90 8.31 -5.68
N LYS A 3 -12.31 8.18 -6.95
CA LYS A 3 -12.05 6.98 -7.77
C LYS A 3 -10.56 6.67 -7.96
N PHE A 4 -9.73 7.70 -8.16
CA PHE A 4 -8.28 7.54 -8.33
C PHE A 4 -7.64 6.97 -7.06
N TRP A 5 -7.94 7.55 -5.89
CA TRP A 5 -7.42 7.06 -4.62
C TRP A 5 -7.93 5.66 -4.26
N GLY A 6 -9.17 5.33 -4.61
CA GLY A 6 -9.69 3.95 -4.50
C GLY A 6 -8.89 2.97 -5.36
N THR A 7 -8.57 3.32 -6.61
CA THR A 7 -7.72 2.51 -7.48
C THR A 7 -6.30 2.37 -6.92
N VAL A 8 -5.71 3.44 -6.39
CA VAL A 8 -4.38 3.42 -5.75
C VAL A 8 -4.37 2.45 -4.56
N ILE A 9 -5.40 2.47 -3.71
CA ILE A 9 -5.51 1.53 -2.57
C ILE A 9 -5.56 0.09 -3.07
N ILE A 10 -6.41 -0.21 -4.07
CA ILE A 10 -6.53 -1.57 -4.62
C ILE A 10 -5.20 -2.05 -5.19
N LEU A 11 -4.53 -1.22 -6.00
CA LEU A 11 -3.24 -1.57 -6.58
C LEU A 11 -2.16 -1.77 -5.50
N THR A 12 -2.16 -0.91 -4.47
CA THR A 12 -1.22 -1.00 -3.35
C THR A 12 -1.42 -2.31 -2.57
N ILE A 13 -2.67 -2.70 -2.31
CA ILE A 13 -3.00 -3.99 -1.67
C ILE A 13 -2.54 -5.16 -2.55
N LEU A 14 -2.83 -5.14 -3.85
CA LEU A 14 -2.41 -6.21 -4.76
C LEU A 14 -0.87 -6.35 -4.78
N LEU A 15 -0.16 -5.24 -4.86
CA LEU A 15 1.31 -5.25 -4.82
C LEU A 15 1.83 -5.75 -3.46
N ALA A 16 1.15 -5.42 -2.35
CA ALA A 16 1.47 -5.93 -1.02
C ALA A 16 1.42 -7.47 -0.92
N TYR A 17 0.59 -8.13 -1.74
CA TYR A 17 0.53 -9.59 -1.84
C TYR A 17 1.40 -10.16 -2.96
N ILE A 18 1.64 -9.44 -4.05
CA ILE A 18 2.43 -9.98 -5.16
C ILE A 18 3.91 -9.84 -4.85
N VAL A 19 4.37 -8.65 -4.49
CA VAL A 19 5.81 -8.32 -4.40
C VAL A 19 6.56 -9.18 -3.37
N PRO A 20 6.06 -9.38 -2.12
CA PRO A 20 6.78 -10.19 -1.13
C PRO A 20 6.86 -11.67 -1.51
N TYR A 21 5.82 -12.17 -2.20
CA TYR A 21 5.65 -13.60 -2.47
C TYR A 21 6.14 -14.01 -3.87
N THR A 22 6.57 -13.05 -4.71
CA THR A 22 7.07 -13.33 -6.07
C THR A 22 8.41 -12.67 -6.36
N VAL A 23 8.54 -11.36 -6.15
CA VAL A 23 9.75 -10.59 -6.54
C VAL A 23 10.80 -10.62 -5.43
N LEU A 24 10.36 -10.52 -4.17
CA LEU A 24 11.22 -10.54 -3.00
C LEU A 24 11.30 -11.93 -2.34
N SER A 25 10.85 -12.99 -3.03
CA SER A 25 10.83 -14.36 -2.48
C SER A 25 12.22 -14.87 -2.08
N ASP A 26 13.26 -14.45 -2.79
CA ASP A 26 14.66 -14.84 -2.54
C ASP A 26 15.40 -13.85 -1.62
N VAL A 27 14.75 -12.74 -1.23
CA VAL A 27 15.34 -11.77 -0.31
C VAL A 27 15.08 -12.23 1.11
N GLN A 28 16.12 -12.24 1.95
CA GLN A 28 16.02 -12.62 3.36
C GLN A 28 14.83 -11.90 4.01
N ALA A 29 13.82 -12.68 4.41
CA ALA A 29 12.42 -12.27 4.52
C ALA A 29 12.14 -11.10 5.49
N TRP A 30 13.12 -10.67 6.28
CA TRP A 30 12.95 -9.66 7.32
C TRP A 30 13.27 -8.24 6.85
N TYR A 31 14.41 -8.01 6.17
CA TYR A 31 14.86 -6.64 5.87
C TYR A 31 14.21 -6.05 4.61
N GLY A 32 14.15 -6.82 3.52
CA GLY A 32 13.53 -6.37 2.26
C GLY A 32 12.02 -6.17 2.41
N SER A 33 11.37 -7.10 3.10
CA SER A 33 9.93 -7.03 3.38
C SER A 33 9.59 -5.84 4.28
N PHE A 34 10.39 -5.55 5.32
CA PHE A 34 10.08 -4.45 6.23
C PHE A 34 10.03 -3.08 5.54
N LEU A 35 11.01 -2.77 4.69
CA LEU A 35 11.03 -1.48 3.97
C LEU A 35 9.85 -1.37 3.01
N TYR A 36 9.58 -2.44 2.25
CA TYR A 36 8.48 -2.48 1.29
C TYR A 36 7.11 -2.35 1.98
N TRP A 37 6.92 -3.04 3.10
CA TRP A 37 5.69 -2.97 3.88
C TRP A 37 5.52 -1.60 4.54
N GLY A 38 6.61 -0.98 4.98
CA GLY A 38 6.60 0.39 5.51
C GLY A 38 6.13 1.43 4.48
N ILE A 39 6.68 1.39 3.27
CA ILE A 39 6.26 2.27 2.16
C ILE A 39 4.79 2.03 1.81
N THR A 40 4.39 0.77 1.70
CA THR A 40 3.00 0.36 1.41
C THR A 40 2.04 0.91 2.47
N GLY A 41 2.39 0.79 3.75
CA GLY A 41 1.61 1.32 4.87
C GLY A 41 1.45 2.84 4.82
N ILE A 42 2.53 3.58 4.54
CA ILE A 42 2.49 5.05 4.41
C ILE A 42 1.55 5.47 3.27
N ILE A 43 1.63 4.80 2.11
CA ILE A 43 0.75 5.06 0.96
C ILE A 43 -0.72 4.85 1.34
N ILE A 44 -1.04 3.74 2.03
CA ILE A 44 -2.41 3.43 2.47
C ILE A 44 -2.92 4.48 3.46
N ILE A 45 -2.10 4.93 4.42
CA ILE A 45 -2.49 5.95 5.40
C ILE A 45 -2.83 7.26 4.70
N ILE A 46 -1.95 7.74 3.80
CA ILE A 46 -2.16 8.99 3.06
C ILE A 46 -3.43 8.88 2.19
N ALA A 47 -3.60 7.77 1.48
CA ALA A 47 -4.76 7.54 0.63
C ALA A 47 -6.06 7.57 1.44
N ASN A 48 -6.09 6.95 2.62
CA ASN A 48 -7.25 6.98 3.51
C ASN A 48 -7.54 8.38 4.02
N ILE A 49 -6.54 9.12 4.52
CA ILE A 49 -6.73 10.50 5.00
C ILE A 49 -7.37 11.36 3.91
N ILE A 50 -6.91 11.25 2.66
CA ILE A 50 -7.45 12.05 1.55
C ILE A 50 -8.87 11.63 1.18
N LEU A 51 -9.20 10.33 1.27
CA LEU A 51 -10.54 9.81 0.98
C LEU A 51 -11.56 10.15 2.06
N THR A 52 -11.15 10.14 3.33
CA THR A 52 -12.03 10.36 4.50
C THR A 52 -12.09 11.81 4.94
N LYS A 53 -11.20 12.69 4.47
CA LYS A 53 -11.25 14.13 4.76
C LYS A 53 -12.59 14.77 4.37
N ASP A 54 -13.22 14.28 3.30
CA ASP A 54 -14.51 14.78 2.82
C ASP A 54 -15.72 14.09 3.49
N TRP A 55 -15.51 13.26 4.52
CA TRP A 55 -16.59 12.55 5.22
C TRP A 55 -17.07 13.28 6.48
N SER A 56 -16.39 14.34 6.92
CA SER A 56 -16.75 15.07 8.15
C SER A 56 -17.75 16.22 7.91
N GLU A 57 -18.41 16.26 6.75
CA GLU A 57 -19.62 17.06 6.49
C GLU A 57 -20.84 16.14 6.47
#